data_AF-A0A9E2FSW4-F1
#
_entry.id   AF-A0A9E2FSW4-F1
#
_cell.length_a   1.000
_cell.length_b   1.000
_cell.length_c   1.000
_cell.angle_alpha   90.00
_cell.angle_beta   90.00
_cell.angle_gamma   90.00
#
_symmetry.space_group_name_H-M   'P 1'
#
loop_
_entity.id
_entity.type
_entity.pdbx_description
1 polymer ?
#
loop_
_entity_poly.entity_id
_entity_poly.type
_entity_poly.pdbx_seq_one_letter_code
_entity_poly.pdbx_strand_id
1 'polypeptide(L)'
;MAKKNFETALTRLDQIAGELEEGDLTLESSLKKFDEGMKLVRFCNQKLEESQQQIDILLNKNGSLTPVSFQAEEDESSEENS
;
A
#
# COMPACT_ATOMS: atom_id res chain seq x y z
N MET A 1 -2.19 17.31 -16.83
CA MET A 1 -2.17 15.85 -16.53
C MET A 1 -1.91 15.70 -15.04
N ALA A 2 -2.86 15.14 -14.28
CA ALA A 2 -2.64 14.91 -12.85
C ALA A 2 -1.54 13.85 -12.68
N LYS A 3 -0.42 14.24 -12.08
CA LYS A 3 0.70 13.35 -11.79
C LYS A 3 0.22 12.33 -10.76
N LYS A 4 0.31 11.03 -11.05
CA LYS A 4 0.05 9.98 -10.06
C LYS A 4 1.00 10.20 -8.87
N ASN A 5 0.44 10.55 -7.73
CA ASN A 5 1.13 10.65 -6.44
C ASN A 5 0.59 9.58 -5.50
N PHE A 6 1.24 9.37 -4.36
CA PHE A 6 0.91 8.29 -3.43
C PHE A 6 -0.56 8.38 -2.97
N GLU A 7 -1.00 9.58 -2.63
CA GLU A 7 -2.31 9.91 -2.07
C GLU A 7 -3.42 9.64 -3.08
N THR A 8 -3.24 10.06 -4.34
CA THR A 8 -4.21 9.77 -5.40
C THR A 8 -4.26 8.29 -5.76
N ALA A 9 -3.11 7.58 -5.68
CA ALA A 9 -3.08 6.14 -5.90
C ALA A 9 -3.77 5.37 -4.76
N LEU A 10 -3.58 5.82 -3.52
CA LEU A 10 -4.21 5.24 -2.33
C LEU A 10 -5.73 5.46 -2.34
N THR A 11 -6.20 6.69 -2.58
CA THR A 11 -7.65 6.96 -2.72
C THR A 11 -8.29 6.12 -3.82
N ARG A 12 -7.59 5.92 -4.94
CA ARG A 12 -8.10 5.07 -6.02
C ARG A 12 -8.14 3.60 -5.61
N LEU A 13 -7.17 3.13 -4.85
CA LEU A 13 -7.14 1.76 -4.33
C LEU A 13 -8.34 1.52 -3.39
N ASP A 14 -8.62 2.44 -2.47
CA ASP A 14 -9.78 2.37 -1.56
C ASP A 14 -11.10 2.33 -2.35
N GLN A 15 -11.21 3.16 -3.39
CA GLN A 15 -12.39 3.14 -4.26
C GLN A 15 -12.56 1.79 -4.96
N ILE A 16 -11.48 1.21 -5.47
CA ILE A 16 -11.53 -0.12 -6.11
C ILE A 16 -11.92 -1.20 -5.10
N ALA A 17 -11.39 -1.15 -3.88
CA ALA A 17 -11.76 -2.08 -2.83
C ALA A 17 -13.27 -2.00 -2.53
N GLY A 18 -13.81 -0.79 -2.34
CA GLY A 18 -15.24 -0.59 -2.15
C GLY A 18 -16.09 -1.11 -3.31
N GLU A 19 -15.72 -0.79 -4.57
CA GLU A 19 -16.43 -1.29 -5.75
C GLU A 19 -16.40 -2.83 -5.88
N LEU A 20 -15.32 -3.48 -5.43
CA LEU A 20 -15.22 -4.94 -5.41
C LEU A 20 -16.05 -5.56 -4.26
N GLU A 21 -16.11 -4.90 -3.11
CA GLU A 21 -16.91 -5.32 -1.94
C GLU A 21 -18.41 -5.17 -2.16
N GLU A 22 -18.85 -4.16 -2.93
CA GLU A 22 -20.26 -3.95 -3.29
C GLU A 22 -20.84 -5.15 -4.07
N GLY A 23 -20.01 -5.84 -4.86
CA GLY A 23 -20.41 -7.08 -5.55
C GLY A 23 -21.31 -6.90 -6.79
N ASP A 24 -21.63 -5.67 -7.18
CA ASP A 24 -22.49 -5.35 -8.34
C ASP A 24 -21.75 -5.39 -9.71
N LEU A 25 -20.47 -5.77 -9.70
CA LEU A 25 -19.64 -5.83 -10.89
C LEU A 25 -19.76 -7.18 -11.62
N THR A 26 -19.78 -7.13 -12.95
CA THR A 26 -19.60 -8.35 -13.76
C THR A 26 -18.21 -8.94 -13.55
N LEU A 27 -18.05 -10.25 -13.76
CA LEU A 27 -16.75 -10.94 -13.64
C LEU A 27 -15.63 -10.24 -14.42
N GLU A 28 -15.90 -9.81 -15.65
CA GLU A 28 -14.89 -9.12 -16.47
C GLU A 28 -14.50 -7.77 -15.86
N SER A 29 -15.48 -7.01 -15.34
CA SER A 29 -15.23 -5.75 -14.64
C SER A 29 -14.43 -5.98 -13.36
N SER A 30 -14.78 -6.98 -12.56
CA SER A 30 -14.07 -7.32 -11.32
C SER A 30 -12.62 -7.69 -11.59
N LEU A 31 -12.33 -8.46 -12.65
CA LEU A 31 -10.97 -8.80 -13.05
C LEU A 31 -10.16 -7.56 -13.48
N LYS A 32 -10.77 -6.63 -14.21
CA LYS A 32 -10.11 -5.37 -14.59
C LYS A 32 -9.79 -4.51 -13.37
N LYS A 33 -10.73 -4.42 -12.43
CA LYS A 33 -10.57 -3.67 -11.16
C LYS A 33 -9.49 -4.28 -10.28
N PHE A 34 -9.45 -5.61 -10.19
CA PHE A 34 -8.40 -6.32 -9.48
C PHE A 34 -7.00 -6.05 -10.06
N ASP A 35 -6.84 -6.15 -11.39
CA ASP A 35 -5.56 -5.83 -12.05
C ASP A 35 -5.15 -4.36 -11.84
N GLU A 36 -6.11 -3.43 -11.88
CA GLU A 36 -5.87 -2.02 -11.54
C GLU A 36 -5.40 -1.87 -10.09
N GLY A 37 -6.10 -2.49 -9.14
CA GLY A 37 -5.75 -2.48 -7.71
C GLY A 37 -4.34 -3.02 -7.45
N MET A 38 -3.98 -4.16 -8.06
CA MET A 38 -2.65 -4.75 -7.93
C MET A 38 -1.53 -3.83 -8.43
N LYS A 39 -1.78 -3.07 -9.50
CA LYS A 39 -0.82 -2.07 -10.01
C LYS A 39 -0.67 -0.90 -9.04
N LEU A 40 -1.77 -0.46 -8.41
CA LEU A 40 -1.75 0.61 -7.42
C LEU A 40 -1.02 0.19 -6.14
N VAL A 41 -1.27 -1.03 -5.62
CA VAL A 41 -0.54 -1.59 -4.48
C VAL A 41 0.97 -1.58 -4.72
N ARG A 42 1.40 -2.10 -5.89
CA ARG A 42 2.82 -2.09 -6.27
C ARG A 42 3.40 -0.68 -6.32
N PHE A 43 2.66 0.27 -6.88
CA PHE A 43 3.07 1.67 -6.93
C PHE A 43 3.21 2.30 -5.54
N CYS A 44 2.23 2.08 -4.65
CA CYS A 44 2.26 2.60 -3.28
C CYS A 44 3.44 2.03 -2.50
N ASN A 45 3.67 0.72 -2.57
CA ASN A 45 4.80 0.07 -1.91
C ASN A 45 6.15 0.62 -2.40
N GLN A 46 6.30 0.80 -3.72
CA GLN A 46 7.51 1.41 -4.27
C GLN A 46 7.72 2.84 -3.74
N LYS A 47 6.65 3.64 -3.62
CA LYS A 47 6.76 5.01 -3.08
C LYS A 47 7.14 5.03 -1.60
N LEU A 48 6.63 4.08 -0.81
CA LEU A 48 7.02 3.92 0.59
C LEU A 48 8.49 3.51 0.70
N GLU A 49 8.94 2.54 -0.11
CA GLU A 49 10.34 2.11 -0.13
C GLU A 49 11.29 3.25 -0.52
N GLU A 50 10.97 4.00 -1.59
CA GLU A 50 11.73 5.19 -2.00
C GLU A 50 11.82 6.22 -0.86
N SER A 51 10.71 6.44 -0.15
CA SER A 51 10.66 7.39 0.97
C SER A 51 11.47 6.90 2.17
N GLN A 52 11.42 5.60 2.46
CA GLN A 52 12.21 4.97 3.52
C GLN A 52 13.70 5.09 3.23
N GLN A 53 14.15 4.77 2.01
CA GLN A 53 15.55 4.93 1.61
C GLN A 53 16.04 6.38 1.76
N GLN A 54 15.18 7.36 1.44
CA GLN A 54 15.51 8.77 1.64
C GLN A 54 15.68 9.12 3.13
N ILE A 55 14.79 8.63 3.99
CA ILE A 55 14.91 8.78 5.44
C ILE A 55 16.23 8.15 5.93
N ASP A 56 16.53 6.93 5.51
CA ASP A 56 17.75 6.21 5.90
C ASP A 56 19.01 7.00 5.54
N ILE A 57 19.08 7.57 4.33
CA ILE A 57 20.20 8.41 3.89
C ILE A 57 20.34 9.66 4.78
N LEU A 58 19.23 10.30 5.15
CA LEU A 58 19.24 11.47 6.02
C LEU A 58 19.68 11.12 7.45
N LEU A 59 19.22 10.00 7.99
CA LEU A 59 19.58 9.51 9.33
C LEU A 59 21.06 9.12 9.42
N ASN A 60 21.56 8.38 8.42
CA ASN A 60 22.97 7.99 8.34
C ASN A 60 23.91 9.19 8.21
N LYS A 61 23.47 10.29 7.59
CA LYS A 61 24.24 11.55 7.53
C LYS A 61 24.29 12.29 8.87
N ASN A 62 23.31 12.10 9.75
CA ASN A 62 23.19 12.79 11.04
C ASN A 62 23.72 11.99 12.25
N GLY A 63 24.28 10.80 12.03
CA GLY A 63 25.21 10.18 12.96
C GLY A 63 24.67 9.28 14.07
N SER A 64 23.36 9.00 14.17
CA SER A 64 22.84 7.82 14.91
C SER A 64 21.31 7.81 14.90
N LEU A 65 20.69 7.11 13.94
CA LEU A 65 19.34 6.53 14.12
C LEU A 65 19.28 5.28 13.23
N THR A 66 19.08 4.11 13.85
CA THR A 66 18.87 2.85 13.14
C THR A 66 17.43 2.80 12.61
N PRO A 67 17.22 2.82 11.29
CA PRO A 67 15.87 2.69 10.73
C PRO A 67 15.35 1.27 10.98
N VAL A 68 14.16 1.18 11.55
CA VAL A 68 13.44 -0.09 11.71
C VAL A 68 12.59 -0.28 10.46
N SER A 69 12.71 -1.43 9.80
CA SER A 69 11.82 -1.79 8.69
C SER A 69 10.39 -1.85 9.19
N PHE A 70 9.48 -1.15 8.51
CA PHE A 70 8.05 -1.29 8.76
C PHE A 70 7.62 -2.69 8.29
N GLN A 71 7.54 -3.63 9.23
CA GLN A 71 6.78 -4.85 9.04
C GLN A 71 5.34 -4.47 9.39
N ALA A 72 4.44 -4.54 8.41
CA ALA A 72 3.02 -4.57 8.72
C ALA A 72 2.84 -5.82 9.59
N GLU A 73 2.62 -5.62 10.89
CA GLU A 73 2.19 -6.69 11.77
C GLU A 73 0.90 -7.22 11.16
N GLU A 74 0.94 -8.42 10.59
CA GLU A 74 -0.27 -9.20 10.42
C GLU A 74 -0.80 -9.35 11.85
N ASP A 75 -1.90 -8.66 12.15
CA ASP A 75 -2.69 -8.83 13.37
C ASP A 75 -3.14 -10.31 13.44
N GLU A 76 -2.25 -11.20 13.86
CA GLU A 76 -2.61 -12.50 14.42
C GLU A 76 -3.26 -12.23 15.78
N SER A 77 -4.50 -11.72 15.73
CA SER A 77 -5.50 -12.04 16.74
C SER A 77 -5.92 -13.50 16.58
N SER A 78 -4.97 -14.43 16.67
CA SER A 78 -5.25 -15.86 16.82
C SER A 78 -5.55 -16.11 18.29
N GLU A 79 -6.83 -15.93 18.59
CA GLU A 79 -7.63 -16.71 19.55
C GLU A 79 -6.85 -17.35 20.71
N GLU A 80 -6.98 -16.69 21.85
CA GLU A 80 -6.93 -17.28 23.18
C GLU A 80 -7.75 -18.59 23.20
N ASN A 81 -7.09 -19.75 23.20
CA ASN A 81 -7.75 -21.01 23.56
C ASN A 81 -6.84 -21.97 24.34
N SER A 82 -7.22 -22.12 25.61
CA SER A 82 -6.86 -23.12 26.65
C SER A 82 -5.58 -22.92 27.46
#